data_AF-A0A382PZ28-F1
#
_entry.id   AF-A0A382PZ28-F1
#
_cell.length_a   1.000
_cell.length_b   1.000
_cell.length_c   1.000
_cell.angle_alpha   90.00
_cell.angle_beta   90.00
_cell.angle_gamma   90.00
#
_symmetry.space_group_name_H-M   'P 1'
#
loop_
_entity.id
_entity.type
_entity.pdbx_description
1 polymer ?
#
loop_
_entity_poly.entity_id
_entity_poly.type
_entity_poly.pdbx_seq_one_letter_code
_entity_poly.pdbx_strand_id
1 'polypeptide(L)'
;GWPLWSKDGSSVVFVSRPLETEEWSLYSKKINNIGSPQQIWKPAKGLIPGSWHPTQNLLALNLESDIWFIDFSKAKPSGEIFAGGDYLEWVGLFSPDGNWLSYTADKKGIYHIYIQSIKDAGSIYQISGNKNGEVIWAPSGNSLYYIKWGGHFFMAQFDPKNLVNPIGKGNKLFDLKYIDNPGNSYDVHPNGERFLFVVPKTPFKKIRDIRLILNFENELKSLFKN
;
A
#
# COMPACT_ATOMS: atom_id res chain seq x y z
N GLY A 1 11.38 0.46 -4.32
CA GLY A 1 11.29 0.62 -2.86
C GLY A 1 10.00 1.33 -2.54
N TRP A 2 9.49 1.15 -1.32
CA TRP A 2 8.37 1.89 -0.75
C TRP A 2 8.94 2.93 0.23
N PRO A 3 9.38 4.10 -0.27
CA PRO A 3 9.91 5.12 0.62
C PRO A 3 8.77 5.80 1.37
N LEU A 4 9.00 6.08 2.65
CA LEU A 4 8.15 6.91 3.48
C LEU A 4 9.01 8.05 4.03
N TRP A 5 8.42 9.23 4.18
CA TRP A 5 9.03 10.24 5.02
C TRP A 5 9.02 9.80 6.48
N SER A 6 10.07 10.13 7.22
CA SER A 6 9.97 10.14 8.67
C SER A 6 8.91 11.15 9.09
N LYS A 7 8.30 10.93 10.24
CA LYS A 7 7.23 11.77 10.77
C LYS A 7 7.60 13.26 10.88
N ASP A 8 8.87 13.55 11.17
CA ASP A 8 9.43 14.90 11.28
C ASP A 8 9.90 15.48 9.93
N GLY A 9 9.76 14.75 8.83
CA GLY A 9 10.21 15.14 7.49
C GLY A 9 11.73 15.22 7.33
N SER A 10 12.52 14.82 8.32
CA SER A 10 13.98 14.99 8.30
C SER A 10 14.71 13.86 7.56
N SER A 11 14.04 12.73 7.36
CA SER A 11 14.62 11.50 6.83
C SER A 11 13.67 10.79 5.87
N VAL A 12 14.23 9.95 5.00
CA VAL A 12 13.49 8.99 4.19
C VAL A 12 13.75 7.60 4.75
N VAL A 13 12.67 6.89 5.04
CA VAL A 13 12.64 5.50 5.47
C VAL A 13 12.34 4.64 4.25
N PHE A 14 13.09 3.58 4.02
CA PHE A 14 12.94 2.75 2.83
C PHE A 14 13.47 1.34 3.06
N VAL A 15 13.00 0.42 2.23
CA VAL A 15 13.50 -0.95 2.20
C VAL A 15 14.66 -1.03 1.22
N SER A 16 15.74 -1.67 1.63
CA SER A 16 16.86 -2.01 0.77
C SER A 16 17.28 -3.46 0.98
N ARG A 17 17.84 -4.06 -0.07
CA ARG A 17 18.45 -5.39 -0.06
C ARG A 17 19.89 -5.25 -0.56
N PRO A 18 20.87 -5.05 0.33
CA PRO A 18 22.28 -4.97 -0.06
C PRO A 18 22.73 -6.26 -0.75
N LEU A 19 23.61 -6.17 -1.75
CA LEU A 19 24.09 -7.34 -2.51
C LEU A 19 24.89 -8.31 -1.64
N GLU A 20 25.50 -7.82 -0.56
CA GLU A 20 26.36 -8.61 0.31
C GLU A 20 25.57 -9.55 1.23
N THR A 21 24.44 -9.07 1.74
CA THR A 21 23.58 -9.82 2.68
C THR A 21 22.41 -10.49 1.97
N GLU A 22 22.00 -9.94 0.83
CA GLU A 22 20.78 -10.34 0.13
C GLU A 22 19.51 -10.33 1.00
N GLU A 23 19.51 -9.57 2.09
CA GLU A 23 18.43 -9.54 3.06
C GLU A 23 17.67 -8.21 2.98
N TRP A 24 16.34 -8.27 2.90
CA TRP A 24 15.50 -7.07 2.94
C TRP A 24 15.46 -6.52 4.36
N SER A 25 15.95 -5.30 4.54
CA SER A 25 15.93 -4.58 5.82
C SER A 25 15.36 -3.17 5.66
N LEU A 26 14.88 -2.62 6.76
CA LEU A 26 14.40 -1.24 6.80
C LEU A 26 15.56 -0.29 7.15
N TYR A 27 15.75 0.73 6.33
CA TYR A 27 16.76 1.75 6.49
C TYR A 27 16.13 3.13 6.63
N SER A 28 16.86 4.05 7.27
CA SER A 28 16.55 5.47 7.32
C SER A 28 17.76 6.29 6.88
N LYS A 29 17.53 7.35 6.10
CA LYS A 29 18.56 8.30 5.67
C LYS A 29 18.06 9.73 5.86
N LYS A 30 18.82 10.53 6.62
CA LYS A 30 18.61 11.98 6.72
C LYS A 30 18.86 12.65 5.37
N ILE A 31 17.98 13.53 4.93
CA ILE A 31 18.04 14.05 3.56
C ILE A 31 19.19 15.05 3.34
N ASN A 32 19.59 15.73 4.41
CA ASN A 32 20.61 16.79 4.38
C ASN A 32 21.93 16.37 5.05
N ASN A 33 22.15 15.06 5.22
CA ASN A 33 23.38 14.57 5.82
C ASN A 33 24.17 13.72 4.82
N ILE A 34 25.48 13.93 4.79
CA ILE A 34 26.42 13.07 4.06
C ILE A 34 26.62 11.82 4.91
N GLY A 35 26.39 10.64 4.32
CA GLY A 35 26.58 9.37 5.00
C GLY A 35 25.72 8.25 4.45
N SER A 36 26.03 7.04 4.91
CA SER A 36 25.27 5.84 4.56
C SER A 36 23.94 5.79 5.33
N PRO A 37 22.88 5.20 4.73
CA PRO A 37 21.65 4.90 5.43
C PRO A 37 21.92 4.05 6.67
N GLN A 38 21.17 4.30 7.74
CA GLN A 38 21.22 3.50 8.96
C GLN A 38 20.13 2.45 8.94
N GLN A 39 20.46 1.22 9.29
CA GLN A 39 19.46 0.17 9.45
C GLN A 39 18.66 0.43 10.74
N ILE A 40 17.34 0.43 10.64
CA ILE A 40 16.43 0.68 11.77
C ILE A 40 15.58 -0.54 12.13
N TRP A 41 15.43 -1.50 11.20
CA TRP A 41 14.80 -2.78 11.49
C TRP A 41 15.60 -3.92 10.87
N LYS A 42 15.63 -5.05 11.57
CA LYS A 42 16.36 -6.26 11.17
C LYS A 42 15.84 -6.84 9.84
N PRO A 43 16.65 -7.68 9.17
CA PRO A 43 16.22 -8.50 8.04
C PRO A 43 14.90 -9.21 8.27
N ALA A 44 14.01 -9.18 7.29
CA ALA A 44 12.79 -9.98 7.29
C ALA A 44 12.25 -10.21 5.88
N LYS A 45 11.44 -11.26 5.72
CA LYS A 45 10.76 -11.55 4.45
C LYS A 45 9.53 -10.66 4.29
N GLY A 46 9.25 -10.25 3.05
CA GLY A 46 8.04 -9.47 2.73
C GLY A 46 7.99 -8.09 3.38
N LEU A 47 9.14 -7.50 3.71
CA LEU A 47 9.23 -6.24 4.43
C LEU A 47 8.78 -5.07 3.54
N ILE A 48 7.61 -4.50 3.84
CA ILE A 48 7.06 -3.32 3.12
C ILE A 48 6.50 -2.30 4.13
N PRO A 49 7.10 -1.11 4.29
CA PRO A 49 6.58 -0.09 5.19
C PRO A 49 5.28 0.50 4.63
N GLY A 50 4.30 0.71 5.51
CA GLY A 50 2.99 1.28 5.17
C GLY A 50 2.88 2.74 5.59
N SER A 51 2.77 3.00 6.90
CA SER A 51 2.57 4.36 7.41
C SER A 51 2.99 4.53 8.87
N TRP A 52 3.40 5.75 9.22
CA TRP A 52 3.62 6.14 10.61
C TRP A 52 2.30 6.48 11.30
N HIS A 53 2.17 6.10 12.57
CA HIS A 53 1.10 6.59 13.41
C HIS A 53 1.24 8.11 13.59
N PRO A 54 0.13 8.89 13.54
CA PRO A 54 0.19 10.35 13.55
C PRO A 54 0.81 10.94 14.83
N THR A 55 0.59 10.34 16.00
CA THR A 55 1.13 10.83 17.29
C THR A 55 2.18 9.93 17.95
N GLN A 56 2.17 8.62 17.73
CA GLN A 56 3.10 7.67 18.34
C GLN A 56 4.32 7.37 17.45
N ASN A 57 5.41 6.85 18.01
CA ASN A 57 6.56 6.33 17.25
C ASN A 57 6.31 4.88 16.80
N LEU A 58 5.16 4.65 16.17
CA LEU A 58 4.68 3.35 15.74
C LEU A 58 4.61 3.33 14.22
N LEU A 59 5.16 2.29 13.58
CA LEU A 59 5.13 2.10 12.14
C LEU A 59 4.28 0.88 11.80
N ALA A 60 3.26 1.06 10.97
CA ALA A 60 2.56 -0.04 10.32
C ALA A 60 3.40 -0.53 9.15
N LEU A 61 3.68 -1.83 9.13
CA LEU A 61 4.62 -2.43 8.21
C LEU A 61 4.18 -3.85 7.91
N ASN A 62 4.35 -4.28 6.66
CA ASN A 62 4.10 -5.67 6.28
C ASN A 62 5.35 -6.50 6.57
N LEU A 63 5.17 -7.64 7.23
CA LEU A 63 6.19 -8.67 7.46
C LEU A 63 5.54 -10.01 7.23
N GLU A 64 6.19 -10.84 6.40
CA GLU A 64 5.74 -12.23 6.17
C GLU A 64 4.28 -12.36 5.67
N SER A 65 3.77 -11.30 5.03
CA SER A 65 2.38 -11.16 4.54
C SER A 65 1.34 -10.75 5.59
N ASP A 66 1.75 -10.47 6.82
CA ASP A 66 0.88 -9.89 7.85
C ASP A 66 1.17 -8.39 8.03
N ILE A 67 0.22 -7.66 8.60
CA ILE A 67 0.43 -6.31 9.10
C ILE A 67 0.95 -6.36 10.54
N TRP A 68 2.12 -5.75 10.73
CA TRP A 68 2.77 -5.58 12.02
C TRP A 68 2.80 -4.11 12.43
N PHE A 69 2.76 -3.89 13.74
CA PHE A 69 3.12 -2.62 14.34
C PHE A 69 4.51 -2.71 14.96
N ILE A 70 5.41 -1.81 14.54
CA ILE A 70 6.77 -1.72 15.04
C ILE A 70 6.90 -0.46 15.90
N ASP A 71 7.20 -0.64 17.18
CA ASP A 71 7.41 0.44 18.15
C ASP A 71 8.88 0.86 18.16
N PHE A 72 9.13 2.11 17.76
CA PHE A 72 10.44 2.77 17.73
C PHE A 72 10.64 3.73 18.92
N SER A 73 9.79 3.71 19.94
CA SER A 73 9.93 4.53 21.14
C SER A 73 11.14 4.13 22.02
N LYS A 74 11.61 2.89 21.88
CA LYS A 74 12.73 2.32 22.64
C LYS A 74 13.98 2.17 21.77
N ALA A 75 15.15 2.15 22.42
CA ALA A 75 16.43 1.94 21.74
C ALA A 75 16.50 0.61 20.97
N LYS A 76 15.81 -0.42 21.45
CA LYS A 76 15.61 -1.68 20.73
C LYS A 76 14.14 -1.77 20.30
N PRO A 77 13.83 -1.55 19.02
CA PRO A 77 12.46 -1.65 18.53
C PRO A 77 11.88 -3.05 18.71
N SER A 78 10.58 -3.12 18.94
CA SER A 78 9.82 -4.37 19.07
C SER A 78 8.61 -4.34 18.14
N GLY A 79 8.21 -5.52 17.65
CA GLY A 79 7.08 -5.67 16.74
C GLY A 79 6.03 -6.63 17.27
N GLU A 80 4.77 -6.36 16.94
CA GLU A 80 3.64 -7.25 17.17
C GLU A 80 2.76 -7.34 15.92
N ILE A 81 2.09 -8.50 15.74
CA ILE A 81 1.12 -8.68 14.66
C ILE A 81 -0.14 -7.90 15.02
N PHE A 82 -0.59 -7.06 14.12
CA PHE A 82 -1.86 -6.34 14.23
C PHE A 82 -2.98 -7.05 13.47
N ALA A 83 -2.72 -7.42 12.22
CA ALA A 83 -3.66 -8.16 11.38
C ALA A 83 -2.88 -9.22 10.59
N GLY A 84 -3.35 -10.46 10.63
CA GLY A 84 -2.69 -11.59 9.99
C GLY A 84 -3.52 -12.86 10.03
N GLY A 85 -3.00 -13.93 9.45
CA GLY A 85 -3.62 -15.26 9.48
C GLY A 85 -3.56 -16.01 8.15
N ASP A 86 -4.70 -16.51 7.68
CA ASP A 86 -4.79 -17.34 6.46
C ASP A 86 -4.79 -16.53 5.15
N TYR A 87 -4.70 -15.20 5.23
CA TYR A 87 -4.79 -14.28 4.10
C TYR A 87 -3.47 -13.54 3.91
N LEU A 88 -3.30 -12.93 2.75
CA LEU A 88 -2.15 -12.05 2.51
C LEU A 88 -2.60 -10.61 2.71
N GLU A 89 -2.12 -9.97 3.77
CA GLU A 89 -2.36 -8.56 4.02
C GLU A 89 -1.31 -7.66 3.34
N TRP A 90 -1.74 -6.46 2.95
CA TRP A 90 -0.93 -5.47 2.24
C TRP A 90 -1.29 -4.04 2.67
N VAL A 91 -0.26 -3.17 2.74
CA VAL A 91 -0.35 -1.70 2.84
C VAL A 91 -1.23 -1.19 4.00
N GLY A 92 -0.68 -1.21 5.22
CA GLY A 92 -1.34 -0.65 6.41
C GLY A 92 -1.19 0.87 6.52
N LEU A 93 -2.31 1.60 6.42
CA LEU A 93 -2.36 3.06 6.53
C LEU A 93 -3.14 3.51 7.77
N PHE A 94 -2.48 4.21 8.68
CA PHE A 94 -3.14 4.86 9.81
C PHE A 94 -4.08 5.96 9.33
N SER A 95 -5.25 6.02 9.95
CA SER A 95 -6.13 7.18 9.91
C SER A 95 -5.44 8.42 10.48
N PRO A 96 -5.85 9.64 10.07
CA PRO A 96 -5.25 10.88 10.57
C PRO A 96 -5.32 11.07 12.08
N ASP A 97 -6.32 10.47 12.74
CA ASP A 97 -6.46 10.47 14.20
C ASP A 97 -5.70 9.32 14.90
N GLY A 98 -5.22 8.34 14.12
CA GLY A 98 -4.46 7.19 14.60
C GLY A 98 -5.30 6.13 15.32
N ASN A 99 -6.63 6.23 15.30
CA ASN A 99 -7.50 5.27 16.00
C ASN A 99 -7.91 4.08 15.12
N TRP A 100 -7.73 4.21 13.80
CA TRP A 100 -8.06 3.20 12.81
C TRP A 100 -6.89 2.91 11.88
N LEU A 101 -6.83 1.67 11.39
CA LEU A 101 -5.94 1.26 10.32
C LEU A 101 -6.77 0.78 9.13
N SER A 102 -6.44 1.26 7.93
CA SER A 102 -6.90 0.66 6.69
C SER A 102 -5.84 -0.29 6.13
N TYR A 103 -6.25 -1.44 5.63
CA TYR A 103 -5.34 -2.38 4.96
C TYR A 103 -6.10 -3.19 3.91
N THR A 104 -5.35 -3.80 3.00
CA THR A 104 -5.89 -4.78 2.04
C THR A 104 -5.64 -6.18 2.57
N ALA A 105 -6.59 -7.10 2.38
CA ALA A 105 -6.29 -8.53 2.47
C ALA A 105 -6.75 -9.26 1.22
N ASP A 106 -5.94 -10.20 0.75
CA ASP A 106 -6.25 -11.13 -0.33
C ASP A 106 -6.81 -12.44 0.23
N LYS A 107 -8.11 -12.65 0.00
CA LYS A 107 -8.79 -13.88 0.33
C LYS A 107 -8.98 -14.74 -0.91
N LYS A 108 -7.99 -15.59 -1.20
CA LYS A 108 -7.99 -16.56 -2.31
C LYS A 108 -8.11 -15.92 -3.70
N GLY A 109 -7.37 -14.86 -3.95
CA GLY A 109 -7.35 -14.09 -5.20
C GLY A 109 -8.37 -12.96 -5.25
N ILE A 110 -9.00 -12.61 -4.13
CA ILE A 110 -9.98 -11.54 -4.02
C ILE A 110 -9.50 -10.53 -2.98
N TYR A 111 -9.14 -9.33 -3.45
CA TYR A 111 -8.72 -8.23 -2.61
C TYR A 111 -9.92 -7.53 -1.96
N HIS A 112 -9.85 -7.39 -0.64
CA HIS A 112 -10.79 -6.66 0.17
C HIS A 112 -10.08 -5.54 0.93
N ILE A 113 -10.75 -4.39 1.05
CA ILE A 113 -10.28 -3.31 1.92
C ILE A 113 -10.90 -3.53 3.28
N TYR A 114 -10.09 -3.51 4.32
CA TYR A 114 -10.48 -3.58 5.71
C TYR A 114 -10.16 -2.27 6.42
N ILE A 115 -11.07 -1.85 7.29
CA ILE A 115 -10.93 -0.73 8.21
C ILE A 115 -11.12 -1.27 9.62
N GLN A 116 -10.04 -1.29 10.40
CA GLN A 116 -10.01 -1.91 11.72
C GLN A 116 -9.64 -0.87 12.79
N SER A 117 -10.37 -0.90 13.91
CA SER A 117 -10.05 -0.10 15.08
C SER A 117 -8.79 -0.63 15.75
N ILE A 118 -7.91 0.28 16.15
CA ILE A 118 -6.68 -0.07 16.89
C ILE A 118 -6.97 -0.29 18.37
N LYS A 119 -8.05 0.29 18.90
CA LYS A 119 -8.43 0.19 20.32
C LYS A 119 -9.40 -0.94 20.62
N ASP A 120 -10.18 -1.33 19.63
CA ASP A 120 -11.20 -2.37 19.75
C ASP A 120 -11.01 -3.40 18.64
N ALA A 121 -10.33 -4.50 18.97
CA ALA A 121 -9.95 -5.54 18.04
C ALA A 121 -11.15 -6.18 17.31
N GLY A 122 -12.37 -6.09 17.86
CA GLY A 122 -13.59 -6.63 17.24
C GLY A 122 -14.20 -5.74 16.16
N SER A 123 -13.81 -4.46 16.09
CA SER A 123 -14.36 -3.48 15.16
C SER A 123 -13.62 -3.50 13.82
N ILE A 124 -14.02 -4.44 12.95
CA ILE A 124 -13.47 -4.64 11.60
C ILE A 124 -14.57 -4.47 10.55
N TYR A 125 -14.37 -3.59 9.59
CA TYR A 125 -15.32 -3.27 8.53
C TYR A 125 -14.71 -3.48 7.15
N GLN A 126 -15.51 -3.94 6.19
CA GLN A 126 -15.03 -4.35 4.87
C GLN A 126 -15.66 -3.52 3.75
N ILE A 127 -14.84 -3.10 2.78
CA ILE A 127 -15.27 -2.60 1.48
C ILE A 127 -14.95 -3.65 0.42
N SER A 128 -15.95 -4.07 -0.35
CA SER A 128 -15.84 -5.10 -1.39
C SER A 128 -15.86 -4.55 -2.82
N GLY A 129 -15.37 -5.38 -3.76
CA GLY A 129 -15.39 -5.09 -5.20
C GLY A 129 -14.24 -4.19 -5.68
N ASN A 130 -13.09 -4.29 -5.02
CA ASN A 130 -11.91 -3.49 -5.33
C ASN A 130 -10.96 -4.25 -6.25
N LYS A 131 -10.20 -3.52 -7.07
CA LYS A 131 -9.27 -4.13 -8.03
C LYS A 131 -8.02 -4.69 -7.34
N ASN A 132 -7.35 -3.80 -6.60
CA ASN A 132 -6.07 -4.07 -5.93
C ASN A 132 -6.14 -3.85 -4.42
N GLY A 133 -7.29 -3.40 -3.90
CA GLY A 133 -7.46 -3.02 -2.51
C GLY A 133 -6.88 -1.65 -2.11
N GLU A 134 -6.43 -0.83 -3.06
CA GLU A 134 -5.87 0.49 -2.72
C GLU A 134 -6.89 1.42 -2.07
N VAL A 135 -6.58 1.87 -0.84
CA VAL A 135 -7.38 2.79 -0.03
C VAL A 135 -6.48 3.83 0.60
N ILE A 136 -6.92 5.09 0.64
CA ILE A 136 -6.23 6.18 1.34
C ILE A 136 -7.26 6.96 2.15
N TRP A 137 -6.89 7.33 3.37
CA TRP A 137 -7.68 8.24 4.20
C TRP A 137 -7.65 9.65 3.64
N ALA A 138 -8.79 10.33 3.63
CA ALA A 138 -8.80 11.77 3.45
C ALA A 138 -7.99 12.44 4.57
N PRO A 139 -7.25 13.54 4.30
CA PRO A 139 -6.49 14.26 5.34
C PRO A 139 -7.35 14.71 6.53
N SER A 140 -8.64 14.98 6.29
CA SER A 140 -9.65 15.30 7.30
C SER A 140 -10.04 14.12 8.20
N GLY A 141 -9.76 12.88 7.80
CA GLY A 141 -10.14 11.65 8.50
C GLY A 141 -11.62 11.26 8.38
N ASN A 142 -12.44 12.06 7.69
CA ASN A 142 -13.88 11.83 7.56
C ASN A 142 -14.29 11.07 6.30
N SER A 143 -13.33 10.58 5.52
CA SER A 143 -13.60 9.89 4.26
C SER A 143 -12.47 8.95 3.87
N LEU A 144 -12.81 7.97 3.06
CA LEU A 144 -11.90 7.01 2.45
C LEU A 144 -12.00 7.16 0.94
N TYR A 145 -10.87 7.28 0.27
CA TYR A 145 -10.75 7.19 -1.17
C TYR A 145 -10.24 5.82 -1.57
N TYR A 146 -10.78 5.24 -2.64
CA TYR A 146 -10.40 3.91 -3.07
C TYR A 146 -10.77 3.63 -4.52
N ILE A 147 -10.13 2.61 -5.10
CA ILE A 147 -10.30 2.24 -6.52
C ILE A 147 -11.00 0.90 -6.65
N LYS A 148 -12.08 0.88 -7.44
CA LYS A 148 -12.75 -0.33 -7.89
C LYS A 148 -12.25 -0.80 -9.26
N TRP A 149 -12.65 -2.02 -9.63
CA TRP A 149 -12.44 -2.58 -10.97
C TRP A 149 -12.78 -1.58 -12.07
N GLY A 150 -12.02 -1.61 -13.18
CA GLY A 150 -12.25 -0.70 -14.32
C GLY A 150 -11.68 0.72 -14.15
N GLY A 151 -10.97 1.02 -13.06
CA GLY A 151 -10.41 2.35 -12.79
C GLY A 151 -11.48 3.34 -12.30
N HIS A 152 -12.51 2.84 -11.63
CA HIS A 152 -13.56 3.66 -11.04
C HIS A 152 -13.09 4.14 -9.67
N PHE A 153 -12.92 5.46 -9.52
CA PHE A 153 -12.48 6.09 -8.27
C PHE A 153 -13.70 6.41 -7.40
N PHE A 154 -13.66 6.01 -6.14
CA PHE A 154 -14.77 6.16 -5.19
C PHE A 154 -14.34 6.92 -3.93
N MET A 155 -15.32 7.51 -3.29
CA MET A 155 -15.23 8.07 -1.95
C MET A 155 -16.35 7.48 -1.08
N ALA A 156 -16.00 7.00 0.11
CA ALA A 156 -16.95 6.67 1.16
C ALA A 156 -16.76 7.63 2.34
N GLN A 157 -17.87 8.14 2.88
CA GLN A 157 -17.82 8.88 4.14
C GLN A 157 -17.41 7.94 5.27
N PHE A 158 -16.68 8.47 6.25
CA PHE A 158 -16.26 7.73 7.43
C PHE A 158 -16.71 8.47 8.69
N ASP A 159 -17.54 7.81 9.50
CA ASP A 159 -18.01 8.31 10.79
C ASP A 159 -17.74 7.26 11.88
N PRO A 160 -16.67 7.42 12.68
CA PRO A 160 -16.34 6.46 13.73
C PRO A 160 -17.36 6.41 14.87
N LYS A 161 -18.32 7.34 14.93
CA LYS A 161 -19.41 7.32 15.92
C LYS A 161 -20.57 6.42 15.51
N ASN A 162 -20.64 6.01 14.25
CA ASN A 162 -21.65 5.06 13.79
C ASN A 162 -21.27 3.64 14.22
N LEU A 163 -21.93 3.17 15.29
CA LEU A 163 -21.67 1.88 15.92
C LEU A 163 -22.09 0.67 15.06
N VAL A 164 -22.89 0.88 14.00
CA VAL A 164 -23.32 -0.21 13.10
C VAL A 164 -22.31 -0.40 11.98
N ASN A 165 -22.00 0.67 11.26
CA ASN A 165 -21.00 0.68 10.21
C ASN A 165 -20.46 2.10 10.03
N PRO A 166 -19.18 2.36 10.37
CA PRO A 166 -18.59 3.68 10.24
C PRO A 166 -18.34 4.06 8.78
N ILE A 167 -18.42 3.11 7.84
CA ILE A 167 -18.20 3.35 6.42
C ILE A 167 -19.54 3.57 5.72
N GLY A 168 -19.74 4.78 5.23
CA GLY A 168 -20.89 5.15 4.42
C GLY A 168 -20.89 4.51 3.03
N LYS A 169 -22.00 4.68 2.29
CA LYS A 169 -22.09 4.21 0.91
C LYS A 169 -21.02 4.88 0.04
N GLY A 170 -20.28 4.07 -0.71
CA GLY A 170 -19.32 4.54 -1.70
C GLY A 170 -20.00 5.26 -2.86
N ASN A 171 -19.60 6.51 -3.09
CA ASN A 171 -20.02 7.31 -4.23
C ASN A 171 -18.88 7.38 -5.25
N LYS A 172 -19.19 7.12 -6.53
CA LYS A 172 -18.20 7.24 -7.60
C LYS A 172 -17.88 8.72 -7.81
N LEU A 173 -16.60 9.07 -7.80
CA LEU A 173 -16.14 10.43 -8.10
C LEU A 173 -15.89 10.60 -9.59
N PHE A 174 -15.06 9.74 -10.18
CA PHE A 174 -14.71 9.79 -11.60
C PHE A 174 -14.10 8.46 -12.06
N ASP A 175 -13.88 8.34 -13.37
CA ASP A 175 -13.18 7.22 -14.00
C ASP A 175 -11.80 7.68 -14.45
N LEU A 176 -10.76 6.91 -14.14
CA LEU A 176 -9.39 7.24 -14.52
C LEU A 176 -8.62 6.00 -14.96
N LYS A 177 -7.95 6.10 -16.11
CA LYS A 177 -6.91 5.16 -16.50
C LYS A 177 -5.59 5.63 -15.89
N TYR A 178 -5.03 4.82 -15.00
CA TYR A 178 -3.79 5.10 -14.31
C TYR A 178 -2.80 3.94 -14.50
N ILE A 179 -1.53 4.22 -14.23
CA ILE A 179 -0.50 3.19 -14.14
C ILE A 179 -0.55 2.61 -12.74
N ASP A 180 -0.86 1.32 -12.67
CA ASP A 180 -0.81 0.51 -11.46
C ASP A 180 0.64 0.39 -10.99
N ASN A 181 0.91 0.68 -9.73
CA ASN A 181 2.26 0.65 -9.15
C ASN A 181 2.24 -0.24 -7.90
N PRO A 182 3.26 -1.09 -7.65
CA PRO A 182 3.34 -1.82 -6.40
C PRO A 182 3.33 -0.86 -5.20
N GLY A 183 2.26 -0.89 -4.38
CA GLY A 183 2.00 0.06 -3.29
C GLY A 183 0.79 0.95 -3.56
N ASN A 184 0.88 2.24 -3.21
CA ASN A 184 -0.15 3.23 -3.51
C ASN A 184 0.04 3.78 -4.93
N SER A 185 -0.98 3.67 -5.78
CA SER A 185 -0.92 4.20 -7.16
C SER A 185 -1.34 5.67 -7.25
N TYR A 186 -1.76 6.28 -6.14
CA TYR A 186 -2.19 7.67 -6.07
C TYR A 186 -1.92 8.27 -4.69
N ASP A 187 -2.02 9.60 -4.59
CA ASP A 187 -1.94 10.33 -3.33
C ASP A 187 -2.98 11.47 -3.30
N VAL A 188 -3.32 11.93 -2.09
CA VAL A 188 -4.32 12.96 -1.85
C VAL A 188 -3.63 14.22 -1.35
N HIS A 189 -3.87 15.35 -2.01
CA HIS A 189 -3.36 16.64 -1.59
C HIS A 189 -3.88 17.00 -0.17
N PRO A 190 -3.11 17.70 0.69
CA PRO A 190 -3.53 18.01 2.06
C PRO A 190 -4.88 18.72 2.22
N ASN A 191 -5.37 19.40 1.19
CA ASN A 191 -6.71 20.01 1.19
C ASN A 191 -7.85 19.02 0.94
N GLY A 192 -7.58 17.77 0.56
CA GLY A 192 -8.56 16.71 0.29
C GLY A 192 -9.30 16.81 -1.05
N GLU A 193 -9.01 17.80 -1.88
CA GLU A 193 -9.78 18.08 -3.11
C GLU A 193 -9.01 17.77 -4.39
N ARG A 194 -7.72 17.48 -4.27
CA ARG A 194 -6.83 17.20 -5.40
C ARG A 194 -6.16 15.85 -5.20
N PHE A 195 -5.96 15.16 -6.31
CA PHE A 195 -5.36 13.84 -6.34
C PHE A 195 -4.16 13.84 -7.29
N LEU A 196 -3.10 13.15 -6.90
CA LEU A 196 -1.94 12.88 -7.74
C LEU A 196 -2.02 11.46 -8.27
N PHE A 197 -1.93 11.30 -9.59
CA PHE A 197 -1.89 10.01 -10.26
C PHE A 197 -0.75 9.98 -11.27
N VAL A 198 -0.16 8.80 -11.46
CA VAL A 198 0.66 8.53 -12.63
C VAL A 198 -0.24 8.01 -13.74
N VAL A 199 -0.34 8.76 -14.83
CA VAL A 199 -1.19 8.42 -15.98
C VAL A 199 -0.34 8.14 -17.22
N PRO A 200 -0.75 7.22 -18.10
CA PRO A 200 0.00 6.91 -19.31
C PRO A 200 0.00 8.11 -20.28
N LYS A 201 1.19 8.52 -20.74
CA LYS A 201 1.37 9.65 -21.69
C LYS A 201 0.66 9.43 -23.03
N THR A 202 0.56 8.18 -23.44
CA THR A 202 -0.18 7.75 -24.63
C THR A 202 -1.31 6.83 -24.13
N PRO A 203 -2.56 6.96 -24.62
CA PRO A 203 -3.59 6.01 -24.26
C PRO A 203 -3.07 4.60 -24.52
N PHE A 204 -3.26 3.67 -23.57
CA PHE A 204 -2.92 2.26 -23.80
C PHE A 204 -3.49 1.87 -25.16
N LYS A 205 -2.61 1.61 -26.15
CA LYS A 205 -3.06 1.04 -27.42
C LYS A 205 -3.80 -0.22 -27.02
N LYS A 206 -5.08 -0.32 -27.38
CA LYS A 206 -5.81 -1.59 -27.30
C LYS A 206 -4.87 -2.61 -27.94
N ILE A 207 -4.37 -3.58 -27.18
CA ILE A 207 -3.66 -4.71 -27.77
C ILE A 207 -4.75 -5.41 -28.58
N ARG A 208 -4.75 -5.17 -29.90
CA ARG A 208 -5.78 -5.71 -30.79
C ARG A 208 -5.47 -7.15 -31.21
N ASP A 209 -4.22 -7.57 -31.04
CA ASP A 209 -3.77 -8.92 -31.34
C ASP A 209 -2.76 -9.38 -30.29
N ILE A 210 -3.00 -10.56 -29.71
CA ILE A 210 -1.99 -11.38 -29.06
C ILE A 210 -1.71 -12.50 -30.04
N ARG A 211 -0.49 -12.56 -30.60
CA ARG A 211 -0.06 -13.69 -31.44
C ARG A 211 0.71 -14.66 -30.56
N LEU A 212 0.10 -15.81 -30.30
CA LEU A 212 0.79 -16.93 -29.68
C LEU A 212 1.46 -17.75 -30.78
N ILE A 213 2.78 -17.72 -30.84
CA ILE A 213 3.56 -18.58 -31.73
C ILE A 213 4.03 -19.77 -30.91
N LEU A 214 3.50 -20.93 -31.22
CA LEU A 214 3.95 -22.22 -30.67
C LEU A 214 4.96 -22.82 -31.66
N ASN A 215 5.98 -23.51 -31.16
CA ASN A 215 7.06 -24.10 -31.98
C ASN A 215 7.90 -23.06 -32.77
N PHE A 216 8.12 -21.87 -32.18
CA PHE A 216 8.93 -20.79 -32.76
C PHE A 216 10.30 -21.25 -33.29
N GLU A 217 10.91 -22.26 -32.64
CA GLU A 217 12.18 -22.84 -33.10
C GLU A 217 12.11 -23.48 -34.48
N ASN A 218 10.99 -24.10 -34.85
CA ASN A 218 10.82 -24.71 -36.17
C ASN A 218 10.59 -23.66 -37.26
N GLU A 219 9.89 -22.57 -36.91
CA GLU A 219 9.64 -21.43 -37.79
C GLU A 219 10.92 -20.62 -38.03
N LEU A 220 11.81 -20.50 -37.02
CA LEU A 220 13.14 -19.96 -37.21
C LEU A 220 14.00 -20.83 -38.13
N LYS A 221 13.99 -22.16 -37.92
CA LYS A 221 14.78 -23.09 -38.75
C LYS A 221 14.36 -23.09 -40.22
N SER A 222 13.09 -22.85 -40.54
CA SER A 222 12.64 -22.77 -41.94
C SER A 222 13.09 -21.48 -42.64
N LEU A 223 13.25 -20.38 -41.89
CA LEU A 223 13.69 -19.08 -42.42
C LEU A 223 15.20 -19.03 -42.73
N PHE A 224 16.01 -19.91 -42.14
CA PHE A 224 17.46 -19.97 -42.35
C PHE A 224 17.93 -21.20 -43.14
N LYS A 225 17.01 -21.97 -43.74
CA LYS A 225 17.36 -23.00 -44.73
C LYS A 225 17.40 -22.36 -46.12
N ASN A 226 18.59 -21.93 -46.53
CA ASN A 226 18.99 -21.90 -47.94
C ASN A 226 19.70 -23.20 -48.28
#